data_AF-A0A3D2JCB1-F1
#
_entry.id   AF-A0A3D2JCB1-F1
#
_cell.length_a   1.000
_cell.length_b   1.000
_cell.length_c   1.000
_cell.angle_alpha   90.00
_cell.angle_beta   90.00
_cell.angle_gamma   90.00
#
_symmetry.space_group_name_H-M   'P 1'
#
loop_
_entity.id
_entity.type
_entity.pdbx_description
1 polymer ?
#
loop_
_entity_poly.entity_id
_entity_poly.type
_entity_poly.pdbx_seq_one_letter_code
_entity_poly.pdbx_strand_id
1 'polypeptide(L)'
;MASGGYARKTAPRDLDSVSTRSPIPQRSTRQLPALTTRELEDDRNIRNNWDDRVVEVQDSPFESLRLAADKTIDSLRSLGRPRTPLRYSAMPETSVRRGRVVSEFAPHPLERHRVWLNKYVLGTSIAIIFALVLLTSALVNRPGGTTILTNIPGLGQVYSVQVGGAQAAAIQNTNGPVQQQVPLHTGPYSVLSKPTITADFINQVLSAYGSPAAGKGQQLYDLGVQYGIDPAFALAFFQHESTFGKFGEANTTRSLGNLRCIPNAACINSSGQTCAPGDSCYASFPTWEAGFEAWYKLIRNLYVAGWGLSTIPQIIPKYAPSADNNNEAAYIASVEHSIDVWHSGQIFT
;
A
#
# COMPACT_ATOMS: atom_id res chain seq x y z
N MET A 1 63.96 -11.70 -47.76
CA MET A 1 62.79 -12.59 -47.85
C MET A 1 62.80 -13.46 -46.62
N ALA A 2 62.07 -13.04 -45.58
CA ALA A 2 62.25 -13.53 -44.22
C ALA A 2 61.22 -14.63 -43.88
N SER A 3 61.76 -15.70 -43.32
CA SER A 3 61.14 -16.94 -42.85
C SER A 3 60.78 -16.82 -41.36
N GLY A 4 59.78 -17.59 -40.93
CA GLY A 4 59.45 -17.86 -39.52
C GLY A 4 57.94 -18.08 -39.39
N GLY A 5 57.40 -19.12 -38.75
CA GLY A 5 57.95 -20.14 -37.86
C GLY A 5 56.76 -20.56 -36.99
N TYR A 6 56.22 -21.76 -37.20
CA TYR A 6 55.01 -22.23 -36.51
C TYR A 6 55.33 -22.57 -35.04
N ALA A 7 54.72 -21.83 -34.11
CA ALA A 7 54.81 -22.08 -32.68
C ALA A 7 53.89 -23.24 -32.25
N ARG A 8 54.50 -24.20 -31.56
CA ARG A 8 53.94 -25.42 -31.00
C ARG A 8 52.99 -25.11 -29.84
N LYS A 9 51.74 -25.54 -29.94
CA LYS A 9 50.69 -25.39 -28.91
C LYS A 9 50.91 -26.45 -27.80
N THR A 10 51.24 -26.01 -26.59
CA THR A 10 51.29 -26.85 -25.39
C THR A 10 49.88 -27.02 -24.82
N ALA A 11 49.52 -28.25 -24.44
CA ALA A 11 48.25 -28.58 -23.79
C ALA A 11 48.24 -28.09 -22.33
N PRO A 12 47.12 -27.56 -21.81
CA PRO A 12 46.97 -27.30 -20.39
C PRO A 12 46.63 -28.57 -19.61
N ARG A 13 47.21 -28.60 -18.40
CA ARG A 13 47.18 -29.62 -17.34
C ARG A 13 45.77 -30.01 -16.86
N ASP A 14 45.70 -31.25 -16.38
CA ASP A 14 44.64 -31.82 -15.57
C ASP A 14 44.20 -30.89 -14.42
N LEU A 15 42.89 -30.74 -14.30
CA LEU A 15 42.21 -30.09 -13.18
C LEU A 15 42.03 -31.12 -12.05
N ASP A 16 42.76 -30.91 -10.97
CA ASP A 16 42.51 -31.61 -9.71
C ASP A 16 41.09 -31.34 -9.21
N SER A 17 40.41 -32.43 -8.84
CA SER A 17 39.06 -32.46 -8.28
C SER A 17 39.00 -31.69 -6.95
N VAL A 18 38.34 -30.53 -6.96
CA VAL A 18 37.99 -29.80 -5.73
C VAL A 18 36.79 -30.50 -5.06
N SER A 19 37.07 -31.11 -3.92
CA SER A 19 36.10 -31.73 -3.02
C SER A 19 35.12 -30.71 -2.46
N THR A 20 33.86 -30.78 -2.90
CA THR A 20 32.73 -30.04 -2.31
C THR A 20 32.21 -30.76 -1.07
N ARG A 21 32.82 -30.49 0.09
CA ARG A 21 32.16 -30.66 1.39
C ARG A 21 32.53 -29.51 2.31
N SER A 22 31.73 -28.44 2.25
CA SER A 22 31.68 -27.45 3.33
C SER A 22 31.04 -28.07 4.58
N PRO A 23 31.64 -27.94 5.76
CA PRO A 23 31.04 -28.40 7.01
C PRO A 23 29.83 -27.52 7.35
N ILE A 24 28.68 -28.17 7.56
CA ILE A 24 27.47 -27.55 8.13
C ILE A 24 27.83 -27.10 9.55
N PRO A 25 27.75 -25.81 9.89
CA PRO A 25 27.95 -25.37 11.27
C PRO A 25 26.84 -25.94 12.17
N GLN A 26 27.23 -26.46 13.33
CA GLN A 26 26.30 -27.01 14.29
C GLN A 26 25.30 -25.96 14.77
N ARG A 27 24.04 -26.39 14.82
CA ARG A 27 22.89 -25.66 15.33
C ARG A 27 23.14 -25.24 16.78
N SER A 28 23.20 -23.94 17.03
CA SER A 28 23.17 -23.36 18.38
C SER A 28 21.84 -23.71 19.05
N THR A 29 21.84 -24.70 19.94
CA THR A 29 20.78 -24.87 20.94
C THR A 29 20.97 -23.80 22.01
N ARG A 30 20.19 -22.73 21.91
CA ARG A 30 20.07 -21.73 22.98
C ARG A 30 19.32 -22.40 24.14
N GLN A 31 20.03 -22.74 25.21
CA GLN A 31 19.39 -23.08 26.48
C GLN A 31 18.66 -21.84 27.00
N LEU A 32 17.34 -21.97 27.19
CA LEU A 32 16.54 -20.98 27.90
C LEU A 32 16.97 -21.00 29.38
N PRO A 33 17.17 -19.85 30.02
CA PRO A 33 17.40 -19.80 31.45
C PRO A 33 16.17 -20.33 32.19
N ALA A 34 16.39 -21.13 33.23
CA ALA A 34 15.32 -21.54 34.12
C ALA A 34 14.76 -20.29 34.82
N LEU A 35 13.48 -20.01 34.59
CA LEU A 35 12.73 -18.99 35.31
C LEU A 35 12.86 -19.23 36.80
N THR A 36 13.25 -18.19 37.53
CA THR A 36 13.34 -18.28 38.99
C THR A 36 11.95 -18.19 39.58
N THR A 37 11.72 -18.86 40.72
CA THR A 37 10.42 -18.94 41.40
C THR A 37 9.79 -17.59 41.72
N ARG A 38 10.59 -16.51 41.72
CA ARG A 38 10.19 -15.14 41.98
C ARG A 38 9.44 -14.49 40.81
N GLU A 39 9.71 -14.89 39.56
CA GLU A 39 9.01 -14.35 38.37
C GLU A 39 7.61 -14.98 38.19
N LEU A 40 7.36 -16.16 38.76
CA LEU A 40 6.05 -16.82 38.75
C LEU A 40 5.08 -16.32 39.85
N GLU A 41 5.55 -15.50 40.78
CA GLU A 41 4.72 -14.85 41.81
C GLU A 41 4.24 -13.46 41.37
N ASP A 42 5.04 -12.70 40.63
CA ASP A 42 4.64 -11.40 40.09
C ASP A 42 3.53 -11.52 39.03
N ASP A 43 3.58 -12.54 38.16
CA ASP A 43 2.53 -12.81 37.17
C ASP A 43 1.19 -13.24 37.81
N ARG A 44 1.22 -13.82 39.01
CA ARG A 44 0.01 -14.18 39.75
C ARG A 44 -0.65 -12.98 40.43
N ASN A 45 0.13 -12.00 40.87
CA ASN A 45 -0.41 -10.77 41.47
C ASN A 45 -1.04 -9.82 40.43
N ILE A 46 -0.58 -9.83 39.18
CA ILE A 46 -1.19 -9.02 38.12
C ILE A 46 -2.57 -9.58 37.71
N ARG A 47 -2.75 -10.91 37.72
CA ARG A 47 -4.04 -11.54 37.36
C ARG A 47 -5.15 -11.30 38.38
N ASN A 48 -4.83 -11.21 39.68
CA ASN A 48 -5.83 -11.07 40.74
C ASN A 48 -6.39 -9.65 40.90
N ASN A 49 -5.86 -8.65 40.16
CA ASN A 49 -6.31 -7.26 40.25
C ASN A 49 -7.33 -6.86 39.15
N TRP A 50 -7.69 -7.79 38.26
CA TRP A 50 -8.64 -7.53 37.16
C TRP A 50 -10.10 -7.86 37.51
N ASP A 51 -10.36 -8.63 38.56
CA ASP A 51 -11.72 -9.11 38.89
C ASP A 51 -12.56 -8.14 39.74
N ASP A 52 -11.99 -7.03 40.24
CA ASP A 52 -12.68 -6.11 41.19
C ASP A 52 -13.02 -4.71 40.64
N ARG A 53 -13.05 -4.53 39.31
CA ARG A 53 -13.55 -3.27 38.70
C ARG A 53 -14.88 -3.47 37.98
N VAL A 54 -15.96 -3.43 38.76
CA VAL A 54 -17.30 -3.13 38.25
C VAL A 54 -17.29 -1.68 37.75
N VAL A 55 -17.13 -1.50 36.45
CA VAL A 55 -17.30 -0.21 35.78
C VAL A 55 -18.79 -0.03 35.51
N GLU A 56 -19.39 0.93 36.21
CA GLU A 56 -20.73 1.44 35.96
C GLU A 56 -20.76 2.00 34.52
N VAL A 57 -21.54 1.37 33.65
CA VAL A 57 -21.65 1.72 32.23
C VAL A 57 -22.42 3.03 32.11
N GLN A 58 -21.67 4.11 31.91
CA GLN A 58 -22.21 5.43 31.62
C GLN A 58 -22.70 5.49 30.16
N ASP A 59 -23.88 6.09 29.97
CA ASP A 59 -24.70 6.05 28.77
C ASP A 59 -23.95 6.32 27.45
N SER A 60 -24.22 5.46 26.47
CA SER A 60 -23.61 5.48 25.14
C SER A 60 -24.16 6.62 24.26
N PRO A 61 -23.29 7.34 23.50
CA PRO A 61 -23.69 8.43 22.61
C PRO A 61 -24.48 8.00 21.36
N PHE A 62 -24.87 6.72 21.27
CA PHE A 62 -25.60 6.16 20.12
C PHE A 62 -27.13 6.12 20.30
N GLU A 63 -27.69 6.43 21.47
CA GLU A 63 -29.15 6.54 21.63
C GLU A 63 -29.75 7.75 20.89
N SER A 64 -29.02 8.87 20.86
CA SER A 64 -29.45 10.09 20.16
C SER A 64 -29.56 9.89 18.64
N LEU A 65 -28.72 9.02 18.05
CA LEU A 65 -28.76 8.65 16.64
C LEU A 65 -29.94 7.72 16.30
N ARG A 66 -30.32 6.82 17.22
CA ARG A 66 -31.52 5.98 17.04
C ARG A 66 -32.82 6.80 17.07
N LEU A 67 -32.93 7.75 18.00
CA LEU A 67 -34.07 8.65 18.09
C LEU A 67 -34.19 9.65 16.92
N ALA A 68 -33.08 9.99 16.26
CA ALA A 68 -33.08 10.82 15.06
C ALA A 68 -33.50 10.06 13.79
N ALA A 69 -33.15 8.78 13.68
CA ALA A 69 -33.53 7.94 12.55
C ALA A 69 -35.04 7.68 12.50
N ASP A 70 -35.69 7.44 13.64
CA ASP A 70 -37.13 7.17 13.69
C ASP A 70 -37.98 8.41 13.34
N LYS A 71 -37.55 9.62 13.72
CA LYS A 71 -38.26 10.87 13.36
C LYS A 71 -38.20 11.18 11.86
N THR A 72 -37.19 10.70 11.15
CA THR A 72 -37.01 10.98 9.72
C THR A 72 -37.92 10.09 8.86
N ILE A 73 -38.21 8.88 9.32
CA ILE A 73 -39.08 7.92 8.63
C ILE A 73 -40.56 8.32 8.74
N ASP A 74 -40.98 8.88 9.88
CA ASP A 74 -42.37 9.37 10.05
C ASP A 74 -42.65 10.66 9.26
N SER A 75 -41.64 11.51 9.04
CA SER A 75 -41.80 12.73 8.23
C SER A 75 -42.09 12.42 6.75
N LEU A 76 -41.51 11.33 6.22
CA LEU A 76 -41.72 10.89 4.83
C LEU A 76 -43.09 10.25 4.56
N ARG A 77 -43.85 9.85 5.60
CA ARG A 77 -45.24 9.40 5.45
C ARG A 77 -46.27 10.53 5.39
N SER A 78 -45.89 11.75 5.72
CA SER A 78 -46.81 12.90 5.82
C SER A 78 -46.96 13.74 4.55
N LEU A 79 -46.18 13.46 3.48
CA LEU A 79 -46.31 14.16 2.20
C LEU A 79 -47.49 13.60 1.38
N GLY A 80 -48.69 13.96 1.84
CA GLY A 80 -49.95 13.72 1.16
C GLY A 80 -49.98 14.37 -0.22
N ARG A 81 -50.23 13.55 -1.24
CA ARG A 81 -50.57 13.99 -2.60
C ARG A 81 -51.85 14.84 -2.57
N PRO A 82 -51.91 15.99 -3.28
CA PRO A 82 -53.15 16.73 -3.43
C PRO A 82 -54.19 15.92 -4.22
N ARG A 83 -55.40 15.81 -3.65
CA ARG A 83 -56.57 15.20 -4.28
C ARG A 83 -57.15 16.16 -5.32
N THR A 84 -57.14 15.75 -6.59
CA THR A 84 -57.87 16.40 -7.68
C THR A 84 -59.38 16.15 -7.52
N PRO A 85 -60.25 17.17 -7.68
CA PRO A 85 -61.70 16.96 -7.62
C PRO A 85 -62.20 16.26 -8.90
N LEU A 86 -62.83 15.10 -8.73
CA LEU A 86 -63.47 14.35 -9.82
C LEU A 86 -64.80 14.99 -10.20
N ARG A 87 -64.91 15.31 -11.49
CA ARG A 87 -66.08 15.85 -12.18
C ARG A 87 -67.12 14.73 -12.35
N TYR A 88 -68.31 14.92 -11.81
CA TYR A 88 -69.46 14.03 -12.00
C TYR A 88 -69.94 14.13 -13.47
N SER A 89 -69.93 13.01 -14.20
CA SER A 89 -70.66 12.88 -15.46
C SER A 89 -71.56 11.66 -15.35
N ALA A 90 -72.82 11.89 -15.73
CA ALA A 90 -73.93 10.98 -15.62
C ALA A 90 -73.68 9.66 -16.36
N MET A 91 -74.24 8.61 -15.77
CA MET A 91 -74.25 7.23 -16.26
C MET A 91 -74.88 7.11 -17.65
N PRO A 92 -74.56 6.01 -18.34
CA PRO A 92 -75.62 5.20 -18.89
C PRO A 92 -75.64 3.77 -18.32
N GLU A 93 -76.82 3.22 -18.39
CA GLU A 93 -77.32 1.97 -17.84
C GLU A 93 -76.56 0.69 -18.23
N THR A 94 -76.53 -0.20 -17.23
CA THR A 94 -76.70 -1.66 -17.27
C THR A 94 -75.77 -2.51 -18.16
N SER A 95 -74.84 -3.20 -17.49
CA SER A 95 -74.77 -4.66 -17.60
C SER A 95 -74.40 -5.26 -16.25
N VAL A 96 -75.29 -6.14 -15.75
CA VAL A 96 -75.10 -6.87 -14.50
C VAL A 96 -73.97 -7.88 -14.69
N ARG A 97 -72.74 -7.48 -14.34
CA ARG A 97 -71.64 -8.43 -14.16
C ARG A 97 -71.85 -9.16 -12.83
N ARG A 98 -72.14 -10.47 -12.93
CA ARG A 98 -72.10 -11.40 -11.79
C ARG A 98 -70.84 -11.15 -10.97
N GLY A 99 -71.02 -10.68 -9.74
CA GLY A 99 -69.95 -10.56 -8.76
C GLY A 99 -69.33 -11.93 -8.56
N ARG A 100 -68.09 -12.10 -9.03
CA ARG A 100 -67.25 -13.22 -8.63
C ARG A 100 -66.93 -12.97 -7.17
N VAL A 101 -67.56 -13.72 -6.28
CA VAL A 101 -67.19 -13.76 -4.86
C VAL A 101 -65.75 -14.24 -4.81
N VAL A 102 -64.81 -13.29 -4.71
CA VAL A 102 -63.42 -13.59 -4.40
C VAL A 102 -63.45 -13.99 -2.93
N SER A 103 -63.21 -15.27 -2.65
CA SER A 103 -63.09 -15.73 -1.27
C SER A 103 -61.90 -15.00 -0.63
N GLU A 104 -62.20 -14.02 0.21
CA GLU A 104 -61.21 -13.21 0.96
C GLU A 104 -60.38 -14.06 1.95
N PHE A 105 -60.70 -15.36 2.07
CA PHE A 105 -60.02 -16.36 2.88
C PHE A 105 -59.30 -17.44 2.06
N ALA A 106 -58.84 -17.13 0.85
CA ALA A 106 -57.93 -18.04 0.16
C ALA A 106 -56.60 -18.09 0.95
N PRO A 107 -56.20 -19.26 1.51
CA PRO A 107 -54.94 -19.37 2.23
C PRO A 107 -53.80 -18.95 1.32
N HIS A 108 -52.85 -18.20 1.88
CA HIS A 108 -51.77 -17.60 1.10
C HIS A 108 -51.03 -18.72 0.35
N PRO A 109 -50.71 -18.57 -0.94
CA PRO A 109 -50.13 -19.67 -1.74
C PRO A 109 -48.82 -20.24 -1.15
N LEU A 110 -48.13 -19.46 -0.29
CA LEU A 110 -46.93 -19.88 0.42
C LEU A 110 -47.18 -20.71 1.69
N GLU A 111 -48.41 -20.73 2.21
CA GLU A 111 -48.74 -21.41 3.46
C GLU A 111 -48.53 -22.93 3.35
N ARG A 112 -48.83 -23.50 2.18
CA ARG A 112 -48.54 -24.90 1.84
C ARG A 112 -47.04 -25.21 1.79
N HIS A 113 -46.21 -24.22 1.45
CA HIS A 113 -44.77 -24.38 1.31
C HIS A 113 -43.99 -23.99 2.56
N ARG A 114 -44.67 -23.46 3.59
CA ARG A 114 -44.06 -22.96 4.83
C ARG A 114 -43.19 -24.00 5.54
N VAL A 115 -43.61 -25.28 5.54
CA VAL A 115 -42.86 -26.38 6.16
C VAL A 115 -41.52 -26.63 5.46
N TRP A 116 -41.48 -26.47 4.13
CA TRP A 116 -40.27 -26.64 3.34
C TRP A 116 -39.40 -25.38 3.44
N LEU A 117 -40.01 -24.21 3.29
CA LEU A 117 -39.34 -22.91 3.37
C LEU A 117 -38.62 -22.72 4.71
N ASN A 118 -39.23 -23.12 5.83
CA ASN A 118 -38.60 -23.01 7.15
C ASN A 118 -37.29 -23.83 7.23
N LYS A 119 -37.23 -25.01 6.60
CA LYS A 119 -36.01 -25.84 6.59
C LYS A 119 -34.91 -25.20 5.75
N TYR A 120 -35.26 -24.60 4.62
CA TYR A 120 -34.30 -23.90 3.77
C TYR A 120 -33.77 -22.63 4.44
N VAL A 121 -34.66 -21.81 5.00
CA VAL A 121 -34.27 -20.58 5.72
C VAL A 121 -33.37 -20.92 6.90
N LEU A 122 -33.70 -21.97 7.67
CA LEU A 122 -32.86 -22.42 8.77
C LEU A 122 -31.48 -22.91 8.26
N GLY A 123 -31.45 -23.71 7.19
CA GLY A 123 -30.21 -24.18 6.58
C GLY A 123 -29.32 -23.05 6.05
N THR A 124 -29.90 -22.07 5.35
CA THR A 124 -29.16 -20.90 4.85
C THR A 124 -28.62 -20.03 5.98
N SER A 125 -29.40 -19.83 7.06
CA SER A 125 -28.95 -19.07 8.23
C SER A 125 -27.77 -19.76 8.91
N ILE A 126 -27.80 -21.08 9.07
CA ILE A 126 -26.68 -21.85 9.63
C ILE A 126 -25.43 -21.72 8.74
N ALA A 127 -25.58 -21.82 7.42
CA ALA A 127 -24.47 -21.68 6.48
C ALA A 127 -23.81 -20.29 6.55
N ILE A 128 -24.61 -19.22 6.65
CA ILE A 128 -24.10 -17.84 6.79
C ILE A 128 -23.37 -17.67 8.13
N ILE A 129 -23.93 -18.16 9.23
CA ILE A 129 -23.28 -18.10 10.55
C ILE A 129 -21.96 -18.86 10.52
N PHE A 130 -21.94 -20.06 9.93
CA PHE A 130 -20.71 -20.85 9.80
C PHE A 130 -19.65 -20.14 8.96
N ALA A 131 -20.03 -19.53 7.84
CA ALA A 131 -19.11 -18.73 7.01
C ALA A 131 -18.56 -17.52 7.78
N LEU A 132 -19.38 -16.83 8.57
CA LEU A 132 -18.94 -15.73 9.43
C LEU A 132 -17.96 -16.20 10.52
N VAL A 133 -18.21 -17.37 11.14
CA VAL A 133 -17.30 -17.97 12.14
C VAL A 133 -15.96 -18.38 11.51
N LEU A 134 -15.96 -18.90 10.28
CA LEU A 134 -14.74 -19.20 9.56
C LEU A 134 -13.96 -17.93 9.19
N LEU A 135 -14.66 -16.88 8.74
CA LEU A 135 -14.08 -15.57 8.46
C LEU A 135 -13.45 -14.96 9.73
N THR A 136 -14.15 -14.96 10.86
CA THR A 136 -13.59 -14.44 12.11
C THR A 136 -12.44 -15.29 12.62
N SER A 137 -12.53 -16.62 12.52
CA SER A 137 -11.42 -17.52 12.89
C SER A 137 -10.19 -17.31 12.02
N ALA A 138 -10.36 -17.04 10.72
CA ALA A 138 -9.26 -16.71 9.81
C ALA A 138 -8.64 -15.35 10.11
N LEU A 139 -9.44 -14.37 10.57
CA LEU A 139 -8.94 -13.06 10.99
C LEU A 139 -8.19 -13.12 12.32
N VAL A 140 -8.68 -13.90 13.29
CA VAL A 140 -8.08 -13.98 14.64
C VAL A 140 -6.82 -14.85 14.67
N ASN A 141 -6.80 -15.95 13.92
CA ASN A 141 -5.66 -16.87 13.92
C ASN A 141 -4.58 -16.51 12.88
N ARG A 142 -4.66 -15.34 12.23
CA ARG A 142 -3.61 -14.89 11.31
C ARG A 142 -2.43 -14.37 12.13
N PRO A 143 -1.24 -15.02 12.07
CA PRO A 143 -0.04 -14.46 12.67
C PRO A 143 0.41 -13.28 11.80
N GLY A 144 0.16 -12.06 12.27
CA GLY A 144 0.45 -10.81 11.56
C GLY A 144 -0.81 -9.97 11.36
N GLY A 145 -0.79 -8.74 11.89
CA GLY A 145 -1.93 -7.83 11.99
C GLY A 145 -2.65 -7.53 10.68
N THR A 146 -3.90 -7.08 10.81
CA THR A 146 -4.84 -6.78 9.72
C THR A 146 -4.34 -5.70 8.76
N THR A 147 -3.69 -6.13 7.67
CA THR A 147 -3.57 -5.35 6.43
C THR A 147 -4.52 -5.95 5.41
N ILE A 148 -5.78 -5.51 5.46
CA ILE A 148 -6.76 -5.79 4.43
C ILE A 148 -6.83 -4.51 3.60
N LEU A 149 -6.03 -4.45 2.53
CA LEU A 149 -6.25 -3.68 1.27
C LEU A 149 -4.99 -3.53 0.38
N THR A 150 -3.98 -4.38 0.50
CA THR A 150 -2.66 -4.11 -0.11
C THR A 150 -2.10 -5.19 -1.03
N ASN A 151 -2.91 -6.19 -1.36
CA ASN A 151 -2.56 -7.21 -2.35
C ASN A 151 -3.12 -6.91 -3.75
N ILE A 152 -3.29 -5.63 -4.10
CA ILE A 152 -3.35 -5.24 -5.52
C ILE A 152 -1.89 -4.99 -5.95
N PRO A 153 -1.36 -5.74 -6.93
CA PRO A 153 -0.06 -5.45 -7.51
C PRO A 153 -0.03 -3.98 -7.96
N GLY A 154 0.84 -3.17 -7.35
CA GLY A 154 1.00 -1.75 -7.68
C GLY A 154 0.33 -0.75 -6.74
N LEU A 155 -0.26 -1.15 -5.62
CA LEU A 155 -0.67 -0.22 -4.54
C LEU A 155 0.31 -0.33 -3.36
N GLY A 156 1.34 0.53 -3.39
CA GLY A 156 2.39 0.61 -2.39
C GLY A 156 1.86 0.67 -0.96
N GLN A 157 2.41 -0.20 -0.10
CA GLN A 157 2.24 -0.10 1.34
C GLN A 157 3.16 0.99 1.88
N VAL A 158 2.63 1.87 2.72
CA VAL A 158 3.42 2.95 3.31
C VAL A 158 3.78 2.57 4.75
N TYR A 159 5.07 2.31 4.99
CA TYR A 159 5.61 1.95 6.32
C TYR A 159 6.70 2.90 6.77
N SER A 160 6.82 3.07 8.09
CA SER A 160 7.70 3.99 8.83
C SER A 160 9.21 3.68 8.71
N VAL A 161 9.85 3.89 7.55
CA VAL A 161 11.32 3.74 7.36
C VAL A 161 12.09 5.06 7.45
N GLN A 162 13.06 5.15 8.37
CA GLN A 162 14.03 6.26 8.49
C GLN A 162 14.98 6.39 7.27
N VAL A 163 14.55 6.99 6.16
CA VAL A 163 15.47 7.27 5.03
C VAL A 163 16.30 8.53 5.28
N GLY A 164 17.39 8.35 6.05
CA GLY A 164 18.57 9.21 6.00
C GLY A 164 19.07 9.81 7.32
N GLY A 165 18.28 9.75 8.39
CA GLY A 165 18.67 10.27 9.72
C GLY A 165 19.27 11.69 9.67
N ALA A 166 20.16 12.01 10.62
CA ALA A 166 20.86 13.30 10.64
C ALA A 166 21.77 13.54 9.42
N GLN A 167 22.11 12.49 8.64
CA GLN A 167 23.01 12.59 7.49
C GLN A 167 22.29 13.07 6.23
N ALA A 168 21.04 12.63 5.99
CA ALA A 168 20.21 13.21 4.91
C ALA A 168 19.93 14.69 5.16
N ALA A 169 19.77 15.08 6.42
CA ALA A 169 19.53 16.47 6.80
C ALA A 169 20.62 17.42 6.26
N ALA A 170 21.91 17.06 6.43
CA ALA A 170 23.01 17.87 5.92
C ALA A 170 23.04 17.93 4.39
N ILE A 171 22.65 16.85 3.74
CA ILE A 171 22.77 16.68 2.28
C ILE A 171 21.62 17.36 1.52
N GLN A 172 20.43 17.44 2.12
CA GLN A 172 19.26 18.11 1.53
C GLN A 172 19.39 19.64 1.47
N ASN A 173 20.36 20.22 2.18
CA ASN A 173 20.64 21.66 2.16
C ASN A 173 21.49 22.10 0.95
N THR A 174 21.81 21.19 0.03
CA THR A 174 22.64 21.48 -1.13
C THR A 174 21.83 22.04 -2.30
N ASN A 175 22.40 23.04 -2.98
CA ASN A 175 21.85 23.61 -4.21
C ASN A 175 22.26 22.76 -5.42
N GLY A 176 21.75 21.53 -5.51
CA GLY A 176 21.99 20.63 -6.64
C GLY A 176 22.77 19.36 -6.30
N PRO A 177 23.31 18.65 -7.31
CA PRO A 177 24.16 17.49 -7.10
C PRO A 177 25.50 17.91 -6.47
N VAL A 178 25.96 17.17 -5.47
CA VAL A 178 27.29 17.40 -4.88
C VAL A 178 28.39 17.04 -5.88
N GLN A 179 29.43 17.87 -5.98
CA GLN A 179 30.56 17.66 -6.90
C GLN A 179 31.54 16.55 -6.47
N GLN A 180 31.11 15.65 -5.60
CA GLN A 180 31.91 14.53 -5.15
C GLN A 180 32.04 13.49 -6.28
N GLN A 181 33.24 12.92 -6.43
CA GLN A 181 33.46 11.82 -7.37
C GLN A 181 32.53 10.67 -7.01
N VAL A 182 31.60 10.36 -7.91
CA VAL A 182 30.77 9.18 -7.78
C VAL A 182 31.50 7.97 -8.32
N PRO A 183 31.39 6.82 -7.66
CA PRO A 183 31.92 5.58 -8.19
C PRO A 183 31.40 5.38 -9.61
N LEU A 184 32.29 5.05 -10.53
CA LEU A 184 31.95 4.71 -11.91
C LEU A 184 31.40 3.28 -11.92
N HIS A 185 30.20 3.10 -11.37
CA HIS A 185 29.53 1.80 -11.30
C HIS A 185 28.53 1.67 -12.45
N THR A 186 28.88 0.79 -13.39
CA THR A 186 28.16 0.51 -14.64
C THR A 186 27.52 -0.88 -14.61
N GLY A 187 26.83 -1.20 -13.50
CA GLY A 187 26.09 -2.46 -13.36
C GLY A 187 24.68 -2.38 -13.95
N PRO A 188 24.00 -3.53 -14.12
CA PRO A 188 22.57 -3.55 -14.44
C PRO A 188 21.80 -2.75 -13.39
N TYR A 189 20.79 -2.00 -13.85
CA TYR A 189 19.98 -1.10 -13.01
C TYR A 189 20.78 -0.10 -12.17
N SER A 190 21.91 0.38 -12.70
CA SER A 190 22.57 1.58 -12.18
C SER A 190 21.67 2.80 -12.42
N VAL A 191 21.39 3.56 -11.37
CA VAL A 191 20.62 4.81 -11.46
C VAL A 191 21.40 5.90 -12.20
N LEU A 192 22.73 5.76 -12.29
CA LEU A 192 23.62 6.71 -12.95
C LEU A 192 23.68 6.45 -14.45
N SER A 193 22.86 7.17 -15.20
CA SER A 193 22.88 7.16 -16.66
C SER A 193 22.23 8.44 -17.22
N LYS A 194 22.42 8.64 -18.53
CA LYS A 194 21.62 9.64 -19.26
C LYS A 194 20.17 9.16 -19.31
N PRO A 195 19.20 10.07 -19.46
CA PRO A 195 17.80 9.68 -19.61
C PRO A 195 17.59 8.69 -20.75
N THR A 196 16.84 7.62 -20.45
CA THR A 196 16.46 6.58 -21.42
C THR A 196 15.03 6.76 -21.92
N ILE A 197 14.21 7.51 -21.18
CA ILE A 197 12.83 7.87 -21.53
C ILE A 197 12.66 9.38 -21.69
N THR A 198 11.71 9.81 -22.51
CA THR A 198 11.44 11.23 -22.77
C THR A 198 10.46 11.83 -21.76
N ALA A 199 10.47 13.16 -21.61
CA ALA A 199 9.47 13.89 -20.82
C ALA A 199 8.02 13.60 -21.26
N ASP A 200 7.78 13.51 -22.57
CA ASP A 200 6.46 13.16 -23.12
C ASP A 200 6.04 11.75 -22.73
N PHE A 201 6.97 10.79 -22.77
CA PHE A 201 6.69 9.42 -22.34
C PHE A 201 6.34 9.36 -20.85
N ILE A 202 7.08 10.08 -20.00
CA ILE A 202 6.76 10.21 -18.57
C ILE A 202 5.34 10.76 -18.39
N ASN A 203 4.97 11.81 -19.13
CA ASN A 203 3.61 12.37 -19.10
C ASN A 203 2.55 11.36 -19.54
N GLN A 204 2.82 10.55 -20.56
CA GLN A 204 1.92 9.49 -20.99
C GLN A 204 1.71 8.46 -19.88
N VAL A 205 2.77 8.00 -19.22
CA VAL A 205 2.68 7.08 -18.07
C VAL A 205 1.85 7.71 -16.95
N LEU A 206 2.20 8.92 -16.50
CA LEU A 206 1.48 9.59 -15.41
C LEU A 206 -0.01 9.79 -15.73
N SER A 207 -0.32 10.15 -16.99
CA SER A 207 -1.69 10.32 -17.45
C SER A 207 -2.44 8.99 -17.50
N ALA A 208 -1.82 7.91 -17.97
CA ALA A 208 -2.44 6.60 -18.11
C ALA A 208 -2.90 6.02 -16.77
N TYR A 209 -2.16 6.30 -15.69
CA TYR A 209 -2.51 5.85 -14.33
C TYR A 209 -3.41 6.84 -13.57
N GLY A 210 -3.75 7.99 -14.15
CA GLY A 210 -4.53 9.03 -13.50
C GLY A 210 -3.80 9.68 -12.32
N SER A 211 -2.49 9.89 -12.47
CA SER A 211 -1.65 10.52 -11.45
C SER A 211 -2.04 11.99 -11.22
N PRO A 212 -2.11 12.46 -9.96
CA PRO A 212 -2.20 13.90 -9.66
C PRO A 212 -0.97 14.70 -10.10
N ALA A 213 0.12 14.04 -10.49
CA ALA A 213 1.30 14.67 -11.07
C ALA A 213 1.31 14.63 -12.60
N ALA A 214 0.20 14.26 -13.26
CA ALA A 214 0.10 14.32 -14.72
C ALA A 214 0.44 15.72 -15.25
N GLY A 215 1.18 15.78 -16.36
CA GLY A 215 1.70 17.03 -16.95
C GLY A 215 3.03 17.51 -16.36
N LYS A 216 3.57 16.85 -15.32
CA LYS A 216 4.83 17.22 -14.66
C LYS A 216 6.07 16.51 -15.23
N GLY A 217 5.92 15.71 -16.29
CA GLY A 217 6.97 14.86 -16.85
C GLY A 217 8.23 15.61 -17.28
N GLN A 218 8.10 16.85 -17.77
CA GLN A 218 9.25 17.68 -18.12
C GLN A 218 10.13 17.99 -16.90
N GLN A 219 9.53 18.36 -15.76
CA GLN A 219 10.30 18.64 -14.56
C GLN A 219 11.00 17.39 -14.02
N LEU A 220 10.31 16.24 -14.02
CA LEU A 220 10.91 14.98 -13.59
C LEU A 220 12.11 14.62 -14.47
N TYR A 221 11.98 14.79 -15.79
CA TYR A 221 13.05 14.59 -16.76
C TYR A 221 14.24 15.53 -16.54
N ASP A 222 13.97 16.83 -16.41
CA ASP A 222 15.01 17.87 -16.26
C ASP A 222 15.82 17.66 -14.98
N LEU A 223 15.16 17.25 -13.90
CA LEU A 223 15.85 16.86 -12.66
C LEU A 223 16.71 15.61 -12.87
N GLY A 224 16.23 14.61 -13.62
CA GLY A 224 17.05 13.47 -14.01
C GLY A 224 18.34 13.90 -14.74
N VAL A 225 18.22 14.79 -15.72
CA VAL A 225 19.37 15.39 -16.42
C VAL A 225 20.29 16.12 -15.44
N GLN A 226 19.73 16.99 -14.60
CA GLN A 226 20.47 17.82 -13.65
C GLN A 226 21.28 16.98 -12.65
N TYR A 227 20.70 15.89 -12.15
CA TYR A 227 21.34 15.04 -11.14
C TYR A 227 22.16 13.89 -11.74
N GLY A 228 22.13 13.71 -13.07
CA GLY A 228 22.77 12.59 -13.76
C GLY A 228 22.16 11.25 -13.38
N ILE A 229 20.85 11.23 -13.17
CA ILE A 229 20.06 10.05 -12.85
C ILE A 229 19.01 9.86 -13.95
N ASP A 230 18.91 8.66 -14.49
CA ASP A 230 17.87 8.38 -15.48
C ASP A 230 16.46 8.48 -14.86
N PRO A 231 15.57 9.33 -15.39
CA PRO A 231 14.24 9.54 -14.83
C PRO A 231 13.34 8.31 -14.84
N ALA A 232 13.66 7.25 -15.60
CA ALA A 232 12.98 5.97 -15.48
C ALA A 232 13.03 5.42 -14.04
N PHE A 233 14.15 5.61 -13.34
CA PHE A 233 14.29 5.16 -11.95
C PHE A 233 13.42 5.96 -10.99
N ALA A 234 13.41 7.29 -11.10
CA ALA A 234 12.53 8.14 -10.27
C ALA A 234 11.06 7.78 -10.50
N LEU A 235 10.66 7.59 -11.77
CA LEU A 235 9.31 7.19 -12.11
C LEU A 235 8.95 5.80 -11.54
N ALA A 236 9.91 4.87 -11.47
CA ALA A 236 9.68 3.51 -10.96
C ALA A 236 9.50 3.50 -9.45
N PHE A 237 10.32 4.27 -8.72
CA PHE A 237 10.08 4.51 -7.30
C PHE A 237 8.71 5.17 -7.09
N PHE A 238 8.34 6.16 -7.89
CA PHE A 238 7.05 6.83 -7.75
C PHE A 238 5.86 5.87 -7.92
N GLN A 239 5.96 4.97 -8.90
CA GLN A 239 4.99 3.92 -9.11
C GLN A 239 4.90 2.99 -7.89
N HIS A 240 6.04 2.48 -7.43
CA HIS A 240 6.10 1.52 -6.35
C HIS A 240 5.58 2.09 -5.03
N GLU A 241 5.95 3.34 -4.73
CA GLU A 241 5.69 4.01 -3.46
C GLU A 241 4.25 4.47 -3.29
N SER A 242 3.56 4.80 -4.37
CA SER A 242 2.26 5.50 -4.28
C SER A 242 1.37 5.40 -5.50
N THR A 243 1.74 4.55 -6.46
CA THR A 243 1.06 4.49 -7.77
C THR A 243 1.02 5.88 -8.41
N PHE A 244 2.19 6.52 -8.47
CA PHE A 244 2.34 7.88 -8.98
C PHE A 244 1.56 8.93 -8.18
N GLY A 245 1.58 8.82 -6.85
CA GLY A 245 0.98 9.81 -5.97
C GLY A 245 -0.53 9.69 -5.81
N LYS A 246 -1.15 8.68 -6.42
CA LYS A 246 -2.59 8.45 -6.33
C LYS A 246 -3.00 7.92 -4.96
N PHE A 247 -2.14 7.12 -4.35
CA PHE A 247 -2.41 6.46 -3.07
C PHE A 247 -1.28 6.71 -2.08
N GLY A 248 -1.55 6.36 -0.82
CA GLY A 248 -0.60 6.51 0.26
C GLY A 248 -0.27 7.97 0.56
N GLU A 249 0.86 8.17 1.24
CA GLU A 249 1.27 9.45 1.81
C GLU A 249 1.63 10.49 0.75
N ALA A 250 2.13 10.04 -0.41
CA ALA A 250 2.49 10.93 -1.50
C ALA A 250 1.31 11.78 -1.98
N ASN A 251 0.05 11.30 -1.86
CA ASN A 251 -1.13 12.08 -2.23
C ASN A 251 -1.23 13.38 -1.41
N THR A 252 -0.93 13.31 -0.11
CA THR A 252 -0.94 14.46 0.79
C THR A 252 0.39 15.23 0.78
N THR A 253 1.50 14.50 0.82
CA THR A 253 2.85 15.06 1.03
C THR A 253 3.52 15.54 -0.26
N ARG A 254 3.03 15.12 -1.43
CA ARG A 254 3.68 15.35 -2.73
C ARG A 254 5.11 14.82 -2.79
N SER A 255 5.41 13.83 -1.95
CA SER A 255 6.73 13.20 -1.80
C SER A 255 6.79 11.94 -2.66
N LEU A 256 7.45 12.02 -3.83
CA LEU A 256 7.54 10.92 -4.80
C LEU A 256 7.96 9.59 -4.16
N GLY A 257 8.92 9.65 -3.24
CA GLY A 257 9.49 8.48 -2.59
C GLY A 257 9.06 8.28 -1.15
N ASN A 258 8.00 8.94 -0.68
CA ASN A 258 7.60 8.93 0.74
C ASN A 258 8.79 9.23 1.68
N LEU A 259 9.57 10.26 1.35
CA LEU A 259 10.74 10.67 2.13
C LEU A 259 10.34 10.94 3.58
N ARG A 260 11.21 10.56 4.52
CA ARG A 260 11.09 10.98 5.91
C ARG A 260 11.39 12.44 6.09
N CYS A 261 11.03 12.94 7.26
CA CYS A 261 11.25 14.33 7.62
C CYS A 261 12.71 14.74 7.43
N ILE A 262 12.89 15.81 6.67
CA ILE A 262 14.16 16.47 6.38
C ILE A 262 14.05 17.94 6.82
N PRO A 263 15.16 18.60 7.18
CA PRO A 263 15.13 19.92 7.84
C PRO A 263 14.38 21.02 7.08
N ASN A 264 14.37 20.96 5.74
CA ASN A 264 13.81 22.01 4.88
C ASN A 264 12.45 21.64 4.28
N ALA A 265 11.77 20.63 4.82
CA ALA A 265 10.43 20.26 4.40
C ALA A 265 9.50 20.22 5.63
N ALA A 266 8.22 20.50 5.42
CA ALA A 266 7.23 20.29 6.47
C ALA A 266 7.23 18.80 6.85
N CYS A 267 7.13 18.50 8.14
CA CYS A 267 7.10 17.13 8.65
C CYS A 267 5.67 16.86 9.13
N ILE A 268 4.93 16.05 8.36
CA ILE A 268 3.51 15.76 8.63
C ILE A 268 3.25 14.25 8.71
N ASN A 269 2.21 13.88 9.46
CA ASN A 269 1.70 12.52 9.53
C ASN A 269 0.68 12.24 8.41
N SER A 270 0.15 11.02 8.38
CA SER A 270 -0.83 10.55 7.39
C SER A 270 -2.14 11.34 7.34
N SER A 271 -2.49 12.02 8.44
CA SER A 271 -3.65 12.90 8.53
C SER A 271 -3.37 14.32 8.03
N GLY A 272 -2.15 14.58 7.56
CA GLY A 272 -1.71 15.91 7.13
C GLY A 272 -1.41 16.87 8.28
N GLN A 273 -1.27 16.37 9.51
CA GLN A 273 -1.04 17.18 10.71
C GLN A 273 0.45 17.24 11.05
N THR A 274 0.86 18.29 11.76
CA THR A 274 2.21 18.39 12.33
C THR A 274 2.50 17.16 13.17
N CYS A 275 3.67 16.57 12.96
CA CYS A 275 4.09 15.36 13.62
C CYS A 275 4.19 15.45 15.14
N ALA A 276 3.60 14.47 15.82
CA ALA A 276 3.77 14.23 17.25
C ALA A 276 4.74 13.06 17.51
N PRO A 277 5.34 12.96 18.71
CA PRO A 277 6.14 11.80 19.09
C PRO A 277 5.34 10.49 18.95
N GLY A 278 5.89 9.53 18.21
CA GLY A 278 5.24 8.25 17.92
C GLY A 278 4.52 8.19 16.56
N ASP A 279 4.35 9.33 15.87
CA ASP A 279 3.77 9.36 14.54
C ASP A 279 4.73 8.80 13.46
N SER A 280 4.16 8.14 12.45
CA SER A 280 4.87 7.88 11.19
C SER A 280 4.82 9.14 10.34
N CYS A 281 5.97 9.78 10.19
CA CYS A 281 6.07 11.12 9.65
C CYS A 281 6.85 11.18 8.35
N TYR A 282 6.42 12.07 7.45
CA TYR A 282 6.94 12.22 6.11
C TYR A 282 7.23 13.68 5.80
N ALA A 283 8.26 13.90 4.98
CA ALA A 283 8.53 15.19 4.38
C ALA A 283 7.41 15.53 3.40
N SER A 284 6.83 16.72 3.57
CA SER A 284 5.77 17.28 2.74
C SER A 284 6.27 18.50 1.99
N PHE A 285 5.88 18.57 0.73
CA PHE A 285 6.35 19.54 -0.23
C PHE A 285 5.19 20.37 -0.78
N PRO A 286 5.43 21.67 -1.04
CA PRO A 286 4.40 22.55 -1.57
C PRO A 286 4.02 22.21 -3.01
N THR A 287 4.85 21.47 -3.75
CA THR A 287 4.59 21.06 -5.14
C THR A 287 5.18 19.66 -5.40
N TRP A 288 4.69 18.98 -6.43
CA TRP A 288 5.27 17.70 -6.88
C TRP A 288 6.73 17.87 -7.31
N GLU A 289 7.02 18.97 -8.00
CA GLU A 289 8.36 19.35 -8.46
C GLU A 289 9.36 19.44 -7.30
N ALA A 290 8.97 20.05 -6.18
CA ALA A 290 9.82 20.12 -4.99
C ALA A 290 10.06 18.73 -4.37
N GLY A 291 9.05 17.86 -4.36
CA GLY A 291 9.19 16.48 -3.91
C GLY A 291 10.06 15.63 -4.84
N PHE A 292 9.98 15.86 -6.15
CA PHE A 292 10.85 15.22 -7.14
C PHE A 292 12.31 15.60 -6.89
N GLU A 293 12.59 16.90 -6.76
CA GLU A 293 13.94 17.39 -6.50
C GLU A 293 14.51 16.81 -5.20
N ALA A 294 13.71 16.77 -4.13
CA ALA A 294 14.14 16.19 -2.86
C ALA A 294 14.52 14.71 -2.98
N TRP A 295 13.78 13.93 -3.77
CA TRP A 295 14.12 12.53 -4.06
C TRP A 295 15.43 12.42 -4.85
N TYR A 296 15.59 13.21 -5.92
CA TYR A 296 16.84 13.23 -6.70
C TYR A 296 18.05 13.63 -5.85
N LYS A 297 17.90 14.64 -4.99
CA LYS A 297 18.93 15.04 -4.00
C LYS A 297 19.27 13.88 -3.07
N LEU A 298 18.27 13.19 -2.54
CA LEU A 298 18.48 12.06 -1.64
C LEU A 298 19.30 10.97 -2.32
N ILE A 299 18.84 10.49 -3.48
CA ILE A 299 19.52 9.41 -4.20
C ILE A 299 20.91 9.85 -4.62
N ARG A 300 21.04 10.99 -5.30
CA ARG A 300 22.32 11.41 -5.87
C ARG A 300 23.37 11.72 -4.83
N ASN A 301 22.99 12.41 -3.76
CA ASN A 301 23.96 12.97 -2.83
C ASN A 301 24.20 12.06 -1.63
N LEU A 302 23.16 11.41 -1.08
CA LEU A 302 23.34 10.48 0.04
C LEU A 302 23.69 9.07 -0.44
N TYR A 303 22.82 8.46 -1.24
CA TYR A 303 22.99 7.05 -1.62
C TYR A 303 24.21 6.87 -2.53
N VAL A 304 24.28 7.63 -3.61
CA VAL A 304 25.37 7.48 -4.58
C VAL A 304 26.66 8.12 -4.07
N ALA A 305 26.68 9.42 -3.78
CA ALA A 305 27.92 10.10 -3.40
C ALA A 305 28.37 9.78 -1.96
N GLY A 306 27.45 9.75 -1.00
CA GLY A 306 27.77 9.51 0.40
C GLY A 306 28.04 8.04 0.73
N TRP A 307 27.22 7.12 0.21
CA TRP A 307 27.30 5.69 0.54
C TRP A 307 27.86 4.81 -0.59
N GLY A 308 28.08 5.34 -1.79
CA GLY A 308 28.58 4.57 -2.93
C GLY A 308 27.57 3.58 -3.51
N LEU A 309 26.28 3.72 -3.19
CA LEU A 309 25.20 2.85 -3.64
C LEU A 309 24.60 3.41 -4.93
N SER A 310 24.79 2.71 -6.04
CA SER A 310 24.45 3.21 -7.38
C SER A 310 23.49 2.31 -8.15
N THR A 311 23.23 1.08 -7.69
CA THR A 311 22.27 0.17 -8.33
C THR A 311 21.04 -0.06 -7.47
N ILE A 312 19.92 -0.46 -8.09
CA ILE A 312 18.68 -0.80 -7.37
C ILE A 312 18.91 -1.83 -6.25
N PRO A 313 19.61 -2.97 -6.48
CA PRO A 313 19.87 -3.93 -5.40
C PRO A 313 20.73 -3.39 -4.25
N GLN A 314 21.52 -2.33 -4.48
CA GLN A 314 22.30 -1.67 -3.43
C GLN A 314 21.44 -0.66 -2.64
N ILE A 315 20.58 0.08 -3.33
CA ILE A 315 19.77 1.16 -2.76
C ILE A 315 18.62 0.61 -1.94
N ILE A 316 17.85 -0.36 -2.46
CA ILE A 316 16.61 -0.82 -1.84
C ILE A 316 16.77 -1.37 -0.42
N PRO A 317 17.78 -2.21 -0.09
CA PRO A 317 17.96 -2.69 1.28
C PRO A 317 18.23 -1.58 2.31
N LYS A 318 18.65 -0.39 1.87
CA LYS A 318 18.79 0.80 2.72
C LYS A 318 17.57 1.71 2.68
N TYR A 319 16.90 1.77 1.53
CA TYR A 319 15.72 2.60 1.30
C TYR A 319 14.46 2.04 1.97
N ALA A 320 14.28 0.72 1.89
CA ALA A 320 13.13 -0.03 2.40
C ALA A 320 13.61 -1.36 3.01
N PRO A 321 14.27 -1.32 4.18
CA PRO A 321 14.85 -2.51 4.80
C PRO A 321 13.75 -3.46 5.32
N SER A 322 14.06 -4.74 5.31
CA SER A 322 13.22 -5.81 5.86
C SER A 322 12.93 -5.69 7.35
N ALA A 323 13.78 -4.98 8.10
CA ALA A 323 13.55 -4.65 9.51
C ALA A 323 12.24 -3.87 9.73
N ASP A 324 11.78 -3.13 8.72
CA ASP A 324 10.52 -2.39 8.74
C ASP A 324 9.37 -3.16 8.06
N ASN A 325 9.52 -4.49 7.98
CA ASN A 325 8.60 -5.44 7.32
C ASN A 325 8.48 -5.27 5.79
N ASN A 326 9.49 -4.68 5.15
CA ASN A 326 9.56 -4.65 3.69
C ASN A 326 10.02 -5.99 3.11
N ASN A 327 9.58 -6.29 1.89
CA ASN A 327 10.14 -7.37 1.10
C ASN A 327 11.10 -6.78 0.07
N GLU A 328 12.39 -6.70 0.43
CA GLU A 328 13.44 -6.11 -0.40
C GLU A 328 13.51 -6.74 -1.80
N ALA A 329 13.40 -8.07 -1.90
CA ALA A 329 13.45 -8.78 -3.17
C ALA A 329 12.25 -8.45 -4.07
N ALA A 330 11.05 -8.37 -3.49
CA ALA A 330 9.85 -8.00 -4.24
C ALA A 330 9.87 -6.52 -4.67
N TYR A 331 10.41 -5.63 -3.83
CA TYR A 331 10.61 -4.22 -4.20
C TYR A 331 11.58 -4.13 -5.38
N ILE A 332 12.78 -4.71 -5.27
CA ILE A 332 13.78 -4.73 -6.36
C ILE A 332 13.13 -5.22 -7.65
N ALA A 333 12.48 -6.40 -7.62
CA ALA A 333 11.82 -6.96 -8.80
C ALA A 333 10.74 -6.05 -9.38
N SER A 334 9.95 -5.37 -8.53
CA SER A 334 8.93 -4.44 -8.99
C SER A 334 9.52 -3.22 -9.70
N VAL A 335 10.60 -2.63 -9.16
CA VAL A 335 11.25 -1.46 -9.77
C VAL A 335 11.95 -1.83 -11.07
N GLU A 336 12.71 -2.93 -11.06
CA GLU A 336 13.40 -3.44 -12.24
C GLU A 336 12.41 -3.75 -13.37
N HIS A 337 11.28 -4.38 -13.04
CA HIS A 337 10.22 -4.66 -14.02
C HIS A 337 9.65 -3.40 -14.66
N SER A 338 9.32 -2.37 -13.87
CA SER A 338 8.81 -1.10 -14.41
C SER A 338 9.82 -0.43 -15.36
N ILE A 339 11.10 -0.45 -14.98
CA ILE A 339 12.19 0.11 -15.79
C ILE A 339 12.31 -0.63 -17.13
N ASP A 340 12.34 -1.96 -17.12
CA ASP A 340 12.45 -2.78 -18.34
C ASP A 340 11.32 -2.48 -19.33
N VAL A 341 10.10 -2.33 -18.81
CA VAL A 341 8.91 -2.08 -19.62
C VAL A 341 8.96 -0.71 -20.26
N TRP A 342 9.36 0.32 -19.51
CA TRP A 342 9.49 1.67 -20.06
C TRP A 342 10.67 1.82 -21.02
N HIS A 343 11.78 1.12 -20.78
CA HIS A 343 12.87 1.02 -21.74
C HIS A 343 12.43 0.36 -23.06
N SER A 344 11.42 -0.52 -23.03
CA SER A 344 10.82 -1.09 -24.23
C SER A 344 9.77 -0.18 -24.90
N GLY A 345 9.49 1.00 -24.33
CA GLY A 345 8.50 1.96 -24.83
C GLY A 345 7.05 1.58 -24.54
N GLN A 346 6.81 0.66 -23.62
CA GLN A 346 5.47 0.17 -23.27
C GLN A 346 4.93 0.84 -22.01
N ILE A 347 3.60 0.96 -21.89
CA ILE A 347 2.91 1.41 -20.68
C ILE A 347 1.98 0.28 -20.26
N PHE A 348 2.08 -0.22 -19.02
CA PHE A 348 1.04 -1.09 -18.48
C PHE A 348 -0.16 -0.25 -18.06
N THR A 349 -1.38 -0.72 -18.34
CA THR A 349 -2.63 -0.04 -17.94
C THR A 349 -3.58 -1.01 -17.30
#